data_AF-A0A6J6YWJ7-F1
#
_entry.id   AF-A0A6J6YWJ7-F1
#
_cell.length_a   1.000
_cell.length_b   1.000
_cell.length_c   1.000
_cell.angle_alpha   90.00
_cell.angle_beta   90.00
_cell.angle_gamma   90.00
#
_symmetry.space_group_name_H-M   'P 1'
#
loop_
_entity.id
_entity.type
_entity.pdbx_description
1 polymer ?
#
loop_
_entity_poly.entity_id
_entity_poly.type
_entity_poly.pdbx_seq_one_letter_code
_entity_poly.pdbx_strand_id
1 'polypeptide(L)'
;MNGRVAYAVGYTGLGVASSRFGAEVMLDLIDGRRSKATETNFVRSKPLPFPPEPFKFAGIQATRWSLNREDKTGKRNLWLRSLDRLGLGFDS
;
A
#
# COMPACT_ATOMS: atom_id res chain seq x y z
N MET A 1 -10.10 30.25 -5.29
CA MET A 1 -10.37 28.81 -5.08
C MET A 1 -11.88 28.58 -5.21
N ASN A 2 -12.32 27.84 -6.22
CA ASN A 2 -13.72 27.74 -6.67
C ASN A 2 -14.59 26.82 -5.78
N GLY A 3 -14.52 26.97 -4.45
CA GLY A 3 -15.21 26.08 -3.50
C GLY A 3 -14.64 24.64 -3.41
N ARG A 4 -13.44 24.41 -3.94
CA ARG A 4 -12.78 23.09 -3.91
C ARG A 4 -12.17 22.80 -2.54
N VAL A 5 -12.30 21.57 -2.08
CA VAL A 5 -11.68 21.07 -0.84
C VAL A 5 -10.79 19.88 -1.19
N ALA A 6 -9.60 19.81 -0.60
CA ALA A 6 -8.68 18.68 -0.74
C ALA A 6 -8.20 18.23 0.65
N TYR A 7 -7.89 16.94 0.76
CA TYR A 7 -7.43 16.32 1.99
C TYR A 7 -6.21 15.45 1.72
N ALA A 8 -5.22 15.55 2.59
CA ALA A 8 -4.05 14.69 2.63
C ALA A 8 -4.10 13.93 3.96
N VAL A 9 -4.41 12.62 3.92
CA VAL A 9 -4.65 11.79 5.11
C VAL A 9 -4.02 10.40 4.94
N GLY A 10 -3.95 9.64 6.03
CA GLY A 10 -3.48 8.25 6.00
C GLY A 10 -1.97 8.07 6.07
N TYR A 11 -1.22 9.09 6.48
CA TYR A 11 0.23 9.01 6.68
C TYR A 11 0.55 8.39 8.05
N THR A 12 0.59 7.06 8.11
CA THR A 12 1.02 6.30 9.30
C THR A 12 2.46 5.79 9.13
N GLY A 13 3.21 5.63 10.22
CA GLY A 13 4.61 5.17 10.18
C GLY A 13 5.61 6.32 9.94
N LEU A 14 6.02 6.53 8.67
CA LEU A 14 7.03 7.55 8.26
C LEU A 14 6.70 8.99 8.70
N GLY A 15 5.45 9.26 9.09
CA GLY A 15 5.05 10.41 9.90
C GLY A 15 5.14 11.77 9.20
N VAL A 16 5.96 12.66 9.76
CA VAL A 16 6.02 14.10 9.41
C VAL A 16 6.46 14.32 7.97
N ALA A 17 7.46 13.58 7.49
CA ALA A 17 8.00 13.74 6.15
C ALA A 17 6.98 13.36 5.07
N SER A 18 6.28 12.23 5.25
CA SER A 18 5.23 11.79 4.32
C SER A 18 4.01 12.71 4.35
N SER A 19 3.60 13.17 5.53
CA SER A 19 2.53 14.15 5.67
C SER A 19 2.86 15.48 4.97
N ARG A 20 4.09 15.99 5.13
CA ARG A 20 4.55 17.21 4.45
C ARG A 20 4.55 17.05 2.93
N PHE A 21 5.14 15.97 2.43
CA PHE A 21 5.17 15.68 0.99
C PHE A 21 3.74 15.55 0.43
N GLY A 22 2.87 14.83 1.12
CA GLY A 22 1.48 14.67 0.74
C GLY A 22 0.71 16.00 0.68
N ALA A 23 0.93 16.88 1.66
CA ALA A 23 0.34 18.21 1.67
C ALA A 23 0.84 19.09 0.52
N GLU A 24 2.15 19.04 0.20
CA GLU A 24 2.74 19.77 -0.93
C GLU A 24 2.13 19.31 -2.27
N VAL A 25 2.05 18.00 -2.49
CA VAL A 25 1.39 17.42 -3.67
C VAL A 25 -0.07 17.86 -3.76
N MET A 26 -0.81 17.78 -2.65
CA MET A 26 -2.22 18.15 -2.60
C MET A 26 -2.43 19.64 -2.95
N LEU A 27 -1.62 20.54 -2.38
CA LEU A 27 -1.70 21.98 -2.63
C LEU A 27 -1.37 22.32 -4.09
N ASP A 28 -0.35 21.69 -4.66
CA ASP A 28 -0.01 21.91 -6.07
C ASP A 28 -1.10 21.39 -7.00
N LEU A 29 -1.70 20.24 -6.72
CA LEU A 29 -2.80 19.70 -7.53
C LEU A 29 -4.07 20.57 -7.47
N ILE A 30 -4.46 21.06 -6.28
CA ILE A 30 -5.64 21.92 -6.16
C ILE A 30 -5.41 23.30 -6.79
N ASP A 31 -4.17 23.79 -6.85
CA ASP A 31 -3.81 25.04 -7.52
C ASP A 31 -3.50 24.85 -9.01
N GLY A 32 -3.52 23.62 -9.52
CA GLY A 32 -3.20 23.32 -10.93
C GLY A 32 -1.73 23.55 -11.27
N ARG A 33 -0.83 23.53 -10.29
CA ARG A 33 0.61 23.74 -10.45
C ARG A 33 1.31 22.41 -10.76
N ARG A 34 2.25 22.47 -11.70
CA ARG A 34 3.16 21.35 -12.01
C ARG A 34 4.47 21.56 -11.27
N SER A 35 4.68 20.81 -10.19
CA SER A 35 5.88 20.85 -9.36
C SER A 35 6.63 19.52 -9.38
N LYS A 36 7.90 19.53 -8.94
CA LYS A 36 8.71 18.30 -8.80
C LYS A 36 7.98 17.21 -8.01
N ALA A 37 7.22 17.58 -6.97
CA ALA A 37 6.46 16.63 -6.16
C ALA A 37 5.34 15.95 -6.97
N THR A 38 4.58 16.72 -7.75
CA THR A 38 3.51 16.21 -8.65
C THR A 38 4.04 15.40 -9.83
N GLU A 39 5.34 15.51 -10.13
CA GLU A 39 5.95 14.83 -11.27
C GLU A 39 6.41 13.41 -11.00
N THR A 40 6.47 13.02 -9.73
CA THR A 40 6.96 11.71 -9.33
C THR A 40 6.06 10.58 -9.85
N ASN A 41 6.68 9.44 -10.18
CA ASN A 41 5.92 8.24 -10.57
C ASN A 41 4.97 7.80 -9.46
N PHE A 42 5.32 8.03 -8.20
CA PHE A 42 4.47 7.76 -7.05
C PHE A 42 3.13 8.50 -7.12
N VAL A 43 3.13 9.79 -7.52
CA VAL A 43 1.90 10.58 -7.64
C VAL A 43 1.14 10.28 -8.93
N ARG A 44 1.85 9.95 -10.02
CA ARG A 44 1.26 9.78 -11.35
C ARG A 44 0.73 8.37 -11.64
N SER A 45 1.16 7.36 -10.89
CA SER A 45 0.77 5.98 -11.11
C SER A 45 -0.21 5.48 -10.04
N LYS A 46 -1.12 4.59 -10.44
CA LYS A 46 -2.00 3.89 -9.50
C LYS A 46 -1.33 2.59 -9.06
N PRO A 47 -1.41 2.22 -7.76
CA PRO A 47 -0.95 0.91 -7.33
C PRO A 47 -1.79 -0.18 -8.00
N LEU A 48 -1.21 -1.38 -8.11
CA LEU A 48 -1.93 -2.55 -8.62
C LEU A 48 -3.17 -2.81 -7.74
N PRO A 49 -4.37 -2.91 -8.31
CA PRO A 49 -5.56 -3.20 -7.54
C PRO A 49 -5.47 -4.62 -6.99
N PHE A 50 -5.95 -4.81 -5.75
CA PHE A 50 -6.14 -6.16 -5.23
C PHE A 50 -7.15 -6.94 -6.10
N PRO A 51 -6.99 -8.27 -6.23
CA PRO A 51 -7.91 -9.10 -7.00
C PRO A 51 -9.36 -8.97 -6.48
N PRO A 52 -10.37 -9.18 -7.35
CA PRO A 52 -11.76 -9.13 -6.93
C PRO A 52 -12.13 -10.28 -5.99
N GLU A 53 -13.24 -10.15 -5.29
CA GLU A 53 -13.85 -11.26 -4.56
C GLU A 53 -14.38 -12.33 -5.55
N PRO A 54 -14.28 -13.64 -5.24
CA PRO A 54 -13.90 -14.26 -3.97
C PRO A 54 -12.40 -14.61 -3.85
N PHE A 55 -11.59 -14.28 -4.86
CA PHE A 55 -10.18 -14.67 -4.91
C PHE A 55 -9.35 -14.01 -3.81
N LYS A 56 -9.63 -12.73 -3.53
CA LYS A 56 -9.02 -12.01 -2.41
C LYS A 56 -9.28 -12.72 -1.09
N PHE A 57 -10.54 -13.03 -0.79
CA PHE A 57 -10.89 -13.77 0.43
C PHE A 57 -10.19 -15.12 0.51
N ALA A 58 -10.22 -15.91 -0.56
CA ALA A 58 -9.55 -17.22 -0.59
C ALA A 58 -8.05 -17.11 -0.30
N GLY A 59 -7.37 -16.14 -0.93
CA GLY A 59 -5.96 -15.86 -0.69
C GLY A 59 -5.69 -15.46 0.77
N ILE A 60 -6.50 -14.56 1.33
CA ILE A 60 -6.38 -14.13 2.74
C ILE A 60 -6.55 -15.33 3.69
N GLN A 61 -7.57 -16.17 3.47
CA GLN A 61 -7.82 -17.33 4.34
C GLN A 61 -6.70 -18.37 4.22
N ALA A 62 -6.21 -18.65 3.01
CA ALA A 62 -5.08 -19.56 2.79
C ALA A 62 -3.81 -19.09 3.51
N THR A 63 -3.51 -17.78 3.43
CA THR A 63 -2.38 -17.18 4.14
C THR A 63 -2.56 -17.21 5.65
N ARG A 64 -3.74 -16.85 6.18
CA ARG A 64 -4.05 -16.92 7.62
C ARG A 64 -3.92 -18.32 8.19
N TRP A 65 -4.46 -19.32 7.48
CA TRP A 65 -4.34 -20.72 7.88
C TRP A 65 -2.88 -21.17 7.89
N SER A 66 -2.12 -20.78 6.86
CA SER A 66 -0.71 -21.13 6.73
C SER A 66 0.15 -20.52 7.84
N LEU A 67 -0.06 -19.24 8.17
CA LEU A 67 0.61 -18.56 9.27
C LEU A 67 0.30 -19.21 10.62
N ASN A 68 -0.98 -19.48 10.91
CA ASN A 68 -1.36 -20.18 12.16
C ASN A 68 -0.72 -21.58 12.27
N ARG A 69 -0.56 -22.27 11.13
CA ARG A 69 0.14 -23.56 11.11
C ARG A 69 1.64 -23.40 11.34
N GLU A 70 2.27 -22.37 10.78
CA GLU A 70 3.67 -22.05 11.03
C GLU A 70 3.89 -21.71 12.51
N ASP A 71 3.04 -20.87 13.12
CA ASP A 71 3.11 -20.51 14.54
C ASP A 71 3.08 -21.73 15.46
N LYS A 72 2.24 -22.73 15.13
CA LYS A 72 2.11 -23.96 15.92
C LYS A 72 3.23 -24.97 15.72
N THR A 73 3.83 -25.00 14.53
CA THR A 73 4.77 -26.08 14.14
C THR A 73 6.20 -25.61 13.98
N GLY A 74 6.45 -24.30 13.94
CA GLY A 74 7.70 -23.69 13.54
C GLY A 74 8.09 -23.95 12.07
N LYS A 75 7.19 -24.55 11.28
CA LYS A 75 7.49 -24.99 9.91
C LYS A 75 6.73 -24.17 8.90
N ARG A 76 7.48 -23.40 8.10
CA ARG A 76 6.95 -22.63 6.98
C ARG A 76 6.52 -23.53 5.82
N ASN A 77 5.25 -23.48 5.44
CA ASN A 77 4.68 -24.35 4.41
C ASN A 77 4.99 -23.86 2.98
N LEU A 78 4.67 -24.68 1.98
CA LEU A 78 4.92 -24.37 0.57
C LEU A 78 4.20 -23.10 0.09
N TRP A 79 3.02 -22.81 0.64
CA TRP A 79 2.25 -21.61 0.30
C TRP A 79 3.01 -20.35 0.71
N LEU A 80 3.45 -20.25 1.96
CA LEU A 80 4.20 -19.10 2.46
C LEU A 80 5.54 -18.94 1.75
N ARG A 81 6.29 -20.03 1.54
CA ARG A 81 7.54 -19.99 0.76
C ARG A 81 7.34 -19.48 -0.67
N SER A 82 6.20 -19.81 -1.28
CA SER A 82 5.85 -19.31 -2.61
C SER A 82 5.52 -17.82 -2.58
N LEU A 83 4.79 -17.35 -1.57
CA LEU A 83 4.50 -15.93 -1.36
C LEU A 83 5.78 -15.12 -1.13
N ASP A 84 6.73 -15.63 -0.34
CA ASP A 84 8.03 -14.98 -0.11
C ASP A 84 8.79 -14.78 -1.41
N ARG A 85 8.84 -15.84 -2.24
CA ARG A 85 9.50 -15.78 -3.55
C ARG A 85 8.85 -14.78 -4.51
N LEU A 86 7.56 -14.49 -4.31
CA LEU A 86 6.82 -13.48 -5.08
C LEU A 86 6.95 -12.07 -4.50
N GLY A 87 7.74 -11.86 -3.45
CA GLY A 87 7.88 -10.56 -2.77
C GLY A 87 6.65 -10.16 -1.96
N LEU A 88 5.77 -11.12 -1.67
CA LEU A 88 4.59 -10.96 -0.82
C LEU A 88 4.81 -11.53 0.59
N GLY A 89 6.02 -12.02 0.86
CA GLY A 89 6.45 -12.47 2.17
C GLY A 89 6.70 -11.32 3.12
N PHE A 90 6.20 -11.44 4.35
CA PHE A 90 6.58 -10.58 5.45
C PHE A 90 7.96 -11.00 5.98
N ASP A 91 9.00 -10.90 5.13
CA ASP A 91 10.38 -10.84 5.62
C ASP A 91 10.67 -9.37 5.90
N SER A 92 10.83 -9.05 7.18
CA SER A 92 11.47 -7.82 7.65
C SER A 92 12.91 -8.12 8.01
#